data_AF-A0A374C7S0-F1
#
_entry.id   AF-A0A374C7S0-F1
#
_cell.length_a   1.000
_cell.length_b   1.000
_cell.length_c   1.000
_cell.angle_alpha   90.00
_cell.angle_beta   90.00
_cell.angle_gamma   90.00
#
_symmetry.space_group_name_H-M   'P 1'
#
loop_
_entity.id
_entity.type
_entity.pdbx_description
1 polymer ?
#
loop_
_entity_poly.entity_id
_entity_poly.type
_entity_poly.pdbx_seq_one_letter_code
_entity_poly.pdbx_strand_id
1 'polypeptide(L)'
;MIKHFYFILLSLLVSCSSTGIKLVDEYYIYPPDEYYNSYYLKCKLSSDNDPIIDSVHIVYWNDSTIIIERKAKHDNWIINAFDNNLKCCNNDSVVGPVSTSYIKVFMENKKFKKLVFE
;
A
#
# COMPACT_ATOMS: atom_id res chain seq x y z
N MET A 1 -34.01 -37.42 9.73
CA MET A 1 -33.63 -36.35 10.68
C MET A 1 -32.47 -35.55 10.07
N ILE A 2 -32.73 -34.91 8.92
CA ILE A 2 -31.75 -34.28 8.01
C ILE A 2 -31.82 -32.74 8.11
N LYS A 3 -32.65 -32.21 9.02
CA LYS A 3 -32.94 -30.78 9.12
C LYS A 3 -31.87 -29.93 9.82
N HIS A 4 -30.85 -30.54 10.42
CA HIS A 4 -29.76 -29.80 11.07
C HIS A 4 -28.50 -29.66 10.21
N PHE A 5 -28.43 -30.36 9.06
CA PHE A 5 -27.25 -30.35 8.22
C PHE A 5 -27.13 -29.09 7.35
N TYR A 6 -28.25 -28.42 7.05
CA TYR A 6 -28.26 -27.21 6.22
C TYR A 6 -27.95 -25.92 6.99
N PHE A 7 -27.95 -25.94 8.33
CA PHE A 7 -27.65 -24.75 9.13
C PHE A 7 -26.14 -24.55 9.36
N ILE A 8 -25.33 -25.60 9.17
CA ILE A 8 -23.87 -25.58 9.40
C ILE A 8 -23.11 -25.25 8.09
N LEU A 9 -23.76 -25.35 6.92
CA LEU A 9 -23.10 -25.15 5.63
C LEU A 9 -23.23 -23.71 5.10
N LEU A 10 -24.17 -22.91 5.61
CA LEU A 10 -24.36 -21.51 5.19
C LEU A 10 -23.45 -20.52 5.93
N SER A 11 -22.74 -20.98 6.96
CA SER A 11 -21.73 -20.22 7.71
C SER A 11 -20.32 -20.40 7.14
N LEU A 12 -20.19 -20.76 5.86
CA LEU A 12 -18.98 -20.49 5.09
C LEU A 12 -18.89 -18.98 4.92
N LEU A 13 -18.44 -18.36 6.01
CA LEU A 13 -18.02 -17.00 6.20
C LEU A 13 -17.27 -16.56 4.93
N VAL A 14 -17.98 -15.86 4.07
CA VAL A 14 -17.38 -14.97 3.08
C VAL A 14 -16.72 -13.90 3.92
N SER A 15 -15.54 -14.22 4.44
CA SER A 15 -14.64 -13.28 5.05
C SER A 15 -14.22 -12.39 3.89
N CYS A 16 -14.99 -11.32 3.64
CA CYS A 16 -14.52 -10.15 2.92
C CYS A 16 -13.45 -9.51 3.81
N SER A 17 -12.32 -10.21 3.96
CA SER A 17 -11.05 -9.55 4.25
C SER A 17 -10.93 -8.50 3.18
N SER A 18 -10.81 -7.23 3.56
CA SER A 18 -10.38 -6.17 2.65
C SER A 18 -9.00 -6.57 2.14
N THR A 19 -8.95 -7.37 1.07
CA THR A 19 -7.72 -7.85 0.49
C THR A 19 -7.03 -6.63 -0.10
N GLY A 20 -6.10 -6.07 0.66
CA GLY A 20 -5.24 -5.01 0.17
C GLY A 20 -4.56 -5.45 -1.13
N ILE A 21 -4.23 -4.48 -1.97
CA ILE A 21 -3.53 -4.72 -3.22
C ILE A 21 -2.04 -4.83 -2.92
N LYS A 22 -1.48 -6.01 -3.15
CA LYS A 22 -0.05 -6.29 -2.96
C LYS A 22 0.79 -5.51 -3.98
N LEU A 23 1.77 -4.74 -3.51
CA LEU A 23 2.71 -4.03 -4.38
C LEU A 23 3.99 -4.83 -4.62
N VAL A 24 4.75 -5.05 -3.53
CA VAL A 24 6.04 -5.74 -3.46
C VAL A 24 6.24 -6.21 -2.03
N ASP A 25 6.90 -7.36 -1.84
CA ASP A 25 7.11 -7.98 -0.52
C ASP A 25 5.82 -7.95 0.34
N GLU A 26 5.82 -7.47 1.58
CA GLU A 26 4.62 -7.34 2.41
C GLU A 26 4.04 -5.91 2.44
N TYR A 27 4.36 -5.08 1.44
CA TYR A 27 3.73 -3.77 1.23
C TYR A 27 2.42 -3.88 0.44
N TYR A 28 1.37 -3.26 0.99
CA TYR A 28 0.02 -3.29 0.44
C TYR A 28 -0.62 -1.90 0.42
N ILE A 29 -1.51 -1.69 -0.55
CA ILE A 29 -2.51 -0.62 -0.51
C ILE A 29 -3.82 -1.19 0.03
N TYR A 30 -4.29 -0.67 1.15
CA TYR A 30 -5.56 -1.06 1.76
C TYR A 30 -6.67 -0.07 1.38
N PRO A 31 -7.92 -0.55 1.22
CA PRO A 31 -9.07 0.33 1.04
C PRO A 31 -9.38 1.10 2.34
N PRO A 32 -10.22 2.16 2.26
CA PRO A 32 -10.68 2.88 3.44
C PRO A 32 -11.27 1.95 4.51
N ASP A 33 -11.02 2.27 5.78
CA ASP A 33 -11.49 1.53 6.95
C ASP A 33 -11.85 2.48 8.12
N GLU A 34 -12.04 1.93 9.33
CA GLU A 34 -12.40 2.72 10.51
C GLU A 34 -11.31 3.71 10.97
N TYR A 35 -10.07 3.55 10.51
CA TYR A 35 -8.93 4.41 10.85
C TYR A 35 -8.60 5.41 9.74
N TYR A 36 -8.80 5.02 8.48
CA TYR A 36 -8.43 5.84 7.31
C TYR A 36 -9.59 5.98 6.33
N ASN A 37 -9.98 7.23 6.05
CA ASN A 37 -11.08 7.55 5.12
C ASN A 37 -10.73 7.42 3.62
N SER A 38 -9.53 6.91 3.30
CA SER A 38 -8.98 6.86 1.94
C SER A 38 -8.07 5.65 1.80
N TYR A 39 -7.73 5.28 0.57
CA TYR A 39 -6.72 4.25 0.36
C TYR A 39 -5.41 4.64 1.04
N TYR A 40 -4.76 3.66 1.66
CA TYR A 40 -3.54 3.89 2.42
C TYR A 40 -2.50 2.79 2.17
N LEU A 41 -1.24 3.19 2.15
CA LEU A 41 -0.10 2.27 2.11
C LEU A 41 0.23 1.81 3.53
N LYS A 42 0.42 0.51 3.71
CA LYS A 42 0.93 -0.06 4.96
C LYS A 42 1.68 -1.36 4.69
N CYS A 43 2.73 -1.63 5.45
CA CYS A 43 3.24 -2.99 5.51
C CYS A 43 2.32 -3.90 6.36
N LYS A 44 1.93 -5.05 5.80
CA LYS A 44 1.13 -6.07 6.48
C LYS A 44 1.72 -6.54 7.82
N LEU A 45 3.04 -6.72 7.91
CA LEU A 45 3.71 -7.18 9.14
C LEU A 45 3.72 -6.13 10.26
N SER A 46 3.37 -4.87 9.95
CA SER A 46 3.21 -3.78 10.92
C SER A 46 4.43 -3.59 11.83
N SER A 47 5.53 -3.07 11.29
CA SER A 47 6.68 -2.60 12.08
C SER A 47 6.64 -1.09 12.29
N ASP A 48 7.14 -0.63 13.43
CA ASP A 48 7.30 0.78 13.77
C ASP A 48 8.20 1.54 12.77
N ASN A 49 9.04 0.82 12.03
CA ASN A 49 9.97 1.39 11.08
C ASN A 49 9.37 1.58 9.67
N ASP A 50 8.21 0.96 9.39
CA ASP A 50 7.54 1.10 8.08
C ASP A 50 6.46 2.19 8.17
N PRO A 51 6.42 3.13 7.21
CA PRO A 51 5.45 4.22 7.28
C PRO A 51 4.05 3.72 6.93
N ILE A 52 3.04 4.29 7.60
CA ILE A 52 1.67 4.28 7.11
C ILE A 52 1.42 5.60 6.39
N ILE A 53 1.06 5.53 5.10
CA ILE A 53 0.83 6.72 4.27
C ILE A 53 -0.62 6.69 3.79
N ASP A 54 -1.45 7.54 4.37
CA ASP A 54 -2.86 7.70 4.03
C ASP A 54 -3.07 8.64 2.83
N SER A 55 -4.32 8.80 2.39
CA SER A 55 -4.71 9.71 1.30
C SER A 55 -4.02 9.38 -0.03
N VAL A 56 -3.78 8.10 -0.30
CA VAL A 56 -3.13 7.61 -1.53
C VAL A 56 -4.04 7.89 -2.72
N HIS A 57 -3.51 8.62 -3.70
CA HIS A 57 -4.20 8.87 -4.97
C HIS A 57 -3.57 8.13 -6.13
N ILE A 58 -2.24 8.15 -6.21
CA ILE A 58 -1.48 7.42 -7.20
C ILE A 58 -0.36 6.70 -6.48
N VAL A 59 -0.14 5.43 -6.83
CA VAL A 59 1.03 4.68 -6.42
C VAL A 59 1.83 4.26 -7.65
N TYR A 60 3.13 4.51 -7.59
CA TYR A 60 4.09 3.94 -8.53
C TYR A 60 5.02 3.01 -7.77
N TRP A 61 5.35 1.86 -8.34
CA TRP A 61 6.29 0.97 -7.66
C TRP A 61 7.07 0.06 -8.60
N ASN A 62 8.23 -0.37 -8.12
CA ASN A 62 9.01 -1.47 -8.65
C ASN A 62 9.60 -2.26 -7.48
N ASP A 63 10.55 -3.15 -7.74
CA ASP A 63 11.09 -4.03 -6.70
C ASP A 63 11.90 -3.27 -5.62
N SER A 64 12.42 -2.07 -5.93
CA SER A 64 13.31 -1.28 -5.07
C SER A 64 12.68 0.02 -4.54
N THR A 65 11.54 0.44 -5.07
CA THR A 65 10.97 1.75 -4.75
C THR A 65 9.44 1.75 -4.82
N ILE A 66 8.79 2.40 -3.85
CA ILE A 66 7.37 2.80 -3.86
C ILE A 66 7.32 4.32 -3.83
N ILE A 67 6.46 4.91 -4.65
CA ILE A 67 6.17 6.35 -4.69
C ILE A 67 4.67 6.51 -4.49
N ILE A 68 4.29 7.38 -3.56
CA ILE A 68 2.90 7.73 -3.26
C ILE A 68 2.67 9.20 -3.58
N GLU A 69 1.73 9.49 -4.46
CA GLU A 69 1.17 10.83 -4.64
C GLU A 69 -0.15 10.95 -3.89
N ARG A 70 -0.32 12.06 -3.13
CA ARG A 70 -1.50 12.27 -2.27
C ARG A 70 -2.36 13.42 -2.78
N LYS A 71 -3.66 13.14 -3.02
CA LYS A 71 -4.61 14.09 -3.65
C LYS A 71 -4.83 15.35 -2.83
N ALA A 72 -5.07 15.19 -1.52
CA ALA A 72 -5.55 16.27 -0.65
C ALA A 72 -4.46 17.19 -0.11
N LYS A 73 -3.20 16.72 -0.09
CA LYS A 73 -2.11 17.41 0.61
C LYS A 73 -1.01 17.92 -0.32
N HIS A 74 -1.07 17.56 -1.61
CA HIS A 74 -0.09 17.94 -2.63
C HIS A 74 1.37 17.60 -2.23
N ASP A 75 1.54 16.64 -1.33
CA ASP A 75 2.80 16.06 -0.92
C ASP A 75 2.95 14.65 -1.50
N ASN A 76 4.18 14.30 -1.84
CA ASN A 76 4.52 12.97 -2.32
C ASN A 76 5.54 12.34 -1.40
N TRP A 77 5.53 11.02 -1.35
CA TRP A 77 6.40 10.23 -0.49
C TRP A 77 7.07 9.14 -1.30
N ILE A 78 8.32 8.86 -0.99
CA ILE A 78 9.12 7.82 -1.63
C ILE A 78 9.64 6.88 -0.54
N ILE A 79 9.47 5.58 -0.74
CA ILE A 79 10.09 4.54 0.05
C ILE A 79 11.09 3.83 -0.85
N ASN A 80 12.36 3.82 -0.45
CA ASN A 80 13.44 3.18 -1.19
C ASN A 80 14.01 2.04 -0.38
N ALA A 81 14.30 0.93 -1.05
CA ALA A 81 14.99 -0.21 -0.47
C ALA A 81 16.27 0.24 0.23
N PHE A 82 16.50 -0.27 1.44
CA PHE A 82 17.78 -0.12 2.13
C PHE A 82 18.91 -0.83 1.36
N ASP A 83 18.60 -1.96 0.75
CA ASP A 83 19.50 -2.76 -0.08
C ASP A 83 18.96 -2.83 -1.51
N ASN A 84 18.83 -4.03 -2.10
CA ASN A 84 18.47 -4.18 -3.52
C ASN A 84 16.95 -4.16 -3.77
N ASN A 85 16.18 -4.71 -2.85
CA ASN A 85 14.72 -4.84 -2.96
C ASN A 85 14.06 -4.31 -1.70
N LEU A 86 12.87 -3.73 -1.86
CA LEU A 86 12.00 -3.34 -0.76
C LEU A 86 11.64 -4.57 0.04
N LYS A 87 11.76 -4.43 1.36
CA LYS A 87 11.41 -5.46 2.32
C LYS A 87 10.74 -4.76 3.47
N CYS A 88 9.56 -5.24 3.82
CA CYS A 88 8.92 -4.79 5.03
C CYS A 88 9.81 -5.05 6.26
N CYS A 89 9.79 -4.13 7.22
CA CYS A 89 10.56 -4.19 8.47
C CYS A 89 12.08 -4.14 8.27
N ASN A 90 12.55 -3.61 7.12
CA ASN A 90 13.96 -3.65 6.73
C ASN A 90 14.68 -2.30 6.83
N ASN A 91 14.09 -1.32 7.52
CA ASN A 91 14.62 0.05 7.61
C ASN A 91 14.83 0.69 6.24
N ASP A 92 13.92 0.40 5.30
CA ASP A 92 13.86 1.05 4.01
C ASP A 92 13.72 2.58 4.21
N SER A 93 14.39 3.35 3.36
CA SER A 93 14.46 4.81 3.50
C SER A 93 13.15 5.45 3.08
N VAL A 94 12.63 6.34 3.93
CA VAL A 94 11.41 7.11 3.66
C VAL A 94 11.78 8.57 3.43
N VAL A 95 11.47 9.07 2.24
CA VAL A 95 11.73 10.45 1.82
C VAL A 95 10.42 11.14 1.50
N GLY A 96 10.11 12.21 2.23
CA GLY A 96 8.90 12.97 2.04
C GLY A 96 8.69 13.96 3.19
N PRO A 97 7.80 14.95 3.00
CA PRO A 97 7.05 15.25 1.78
C PRO A 97 7.94 15.88 0.67
N VAL A 98 7.74 15.48 -0.59
CA VAL A 98 8.45 16.05 -1.77
C VAL A 98 7.48 16.52 -2.86
N SER A 99 7.92 17.46 -3.71
CA SER A 99 7.10 18.05 -4.78
C SER A 99 6.87 17.10 -5.95
N THR A 100 5.80 17.33 -6.72
CA THR A 100 5.54 16.57 -7.96
C THR A 100 6.64 16.76 -9.00
N SER A 101 7.29 17.92 -9.03
CA SER A 101 8.46 18.15 -9.91
C SER A 101 9.63 17.27 -9.52
N TYR A 102 9.88 17.08 -8.22
CA TYR A 102 10.91 16.17 -7.73
C TYR A 102 10.59 14.72 -8.13
N ILE A 103 9.34 14.27 -7.97
CA ILE A 103 8.92 12.92 -8.38
C ILE A 103 9.15 12.70 -9.88
N LYS A 104 8.78 13.66 -10.73
CA LYS A 104 8.99 13.56 -12.18
C LYS A 104 10.45 13.31 -12.52
N VAL A 105 11.35 14.12 -11.97
CA VAL A 105 12.80 13.97 -12.17
C VAL A 105 13.31 12.66 -11.57
N PHE A 106 12.86 12.30 -10.36
CA PHE A 106 13.27 11.07 -9.68
C PHE A 106 12.90 9.80 -10.46
N MET A 107 11.79 9.84 -11.18
CA MET A 107 11.30 8.76 -12.02
C MET A 107 11.94 8.69 -13.41
N GLU A 108 12.72 9.70 -13.81
CA GLU A 108 13.40 9.70 -15.11
C GLU A 108 14.27 8.46 -15.26
N ASN A 109 14.18 7.81 -16.43
CA ASN A 109 14.91 6.60 -16.79
C ASN A 109 14.60 5.34 -15.93
N LYS A 110 13.60 5.38 -15.06
CA LYS A 110 13.15 4.23 -14.27
C LYS A 110 11.80 3.70 -14.78
N LYS A 111 11.60 2.39 -14.65
CA LYS A 111 10.32 1.74 -14.97
C LYS A 111 9.55 1.48 -13.67
N PHE A 112 8.29 1.89 -13.67
CA PHE A 112 7.39 1.68 -12.55
C PHE A 112 6.07 1.09 -13.04
N LYS A 113 5.49 0.20 -12.24
CA LYS A 113 4.06 -0.09 -12.27
C LYS A 113 3.31 1.11 -11.70
N LYS A 114 2.04 1.28 -12.09
CA LYS A 114 1.19 2.40 -11.68
C LYS A 114 -0.21 1.92 -11.35
N LEU A 115 -0.78 2.44 -10.26
CA LEU A 115 -2.20 2.34 -9.94
C LEU A 115 -2.72 3.71 -9.50
N VAL A 116 -3.98 3.99 -9.84
CA VAL A 116 -4.68 5.23 -9.54
C VAL A 116 -5.94 4.88 -8.75
N PHE A 117 -6.19 5.64 -7.69
CA PHE A 117 -7.33 5.53 -6.80
C PHE A 117 -8.14 6.83 -6.83
N GLU A 118 -9.47 6.71 -6.83
CA GLU A 118 -10.40 7.85 -6.94
C GLU A 118 -10.57 8.62 -5.62
#